data_AF-A0A2V1B5J0-F1
#
_entry.id   AF-A0A2V1B5J0-F1
#
_cell.length_a   1.000
_cell.length_b   1.000
_cell.length_c   1.000
_cell.angle_alpha   90.00
_cell.angle_beta   90.00
_cell.angle_gamma   90.00
#
_symmetry.space_group_name_H-M   'P 1'
#
loop_
_entity.id
_entity.type
_entity.pdbx_description
1 polymer ?
#
loop_
_entity_poly.entity_id
_entity_poly.type
_entity_poly.pdbx_seq_one_letter_code
_entity_poly.pdbx_strand_id
1 'polypeptide(L)' 'MANKTSIFLNIIQNSSDFQLNDAKDSPIFKRGLFSKTLDPIKENPENIENYRSVTIKCLQPNCK' A
#
# COMPACT_ATOMS: atom_id res chain seq x y z
N MET A 1 5.83 -15.33 -13.07
CA MET A 1 7.13 -15.02 -12.41
C MET A 1 7.12 -13.54 -12.06
N ALA A 2 7.25 -13.17 -10.78
CA ALA A 2 7.38 -11.76 -10.40
C ALA A 2 8.68 -11.17 -10.95
N ASN A 3 8.61 -9.92 -11.37
CA ASN A 3 9.76 -9.17 -11.86
C ASN A 3 10.72 -8.89 -10.67
N LYS A 4 12.04 -9.11 -10.83
CA LYS A 4 13.04 -8.88 -9.76
C LYS A 4 12.92 -7.48 -9.12
N THR A 5 12.57 -6.47 -9.91
CA THR A 5 12.33 -5.10 -9.42
C THR A 5 11.13 -5.03 -8.47
N SER A 6 10.06 -5.80 -8.73
CA SER A 6 8.87 -5.84 -7.88
C SER A 6 9.12 -6.50 -6.53
N ILE A 7 9.95 -7.55 -6.50
CA ILE A 7 10.34 -8.24 -5.26
C ILE A 7 11.14 -7.29 -4.37
N PHE A 8 12.15 -6.63 -4.95
CA PHE A 8 12.98 -5.67 -4.23
C PHE A 8 12.15 -4.52 -3.62
N LEU A 9 11.20 -3.97 -4.39
CA LEU A 9 10.30 -2.93 -3.89
C LEU A 9 9.41 -3.45 -2.75
N ASN A 10 8.85 -4.66 -2.88
CA ASN A 10 8.03 -5.23 -1.81
C ASN A 10 8.83 -5.44 -0.52
N ILE A 11 10.08 -5.91 -0.61
CA ILE A 11 10.97 -6.06 0.55
C ILE A 11 11.15 -4.71 1.27
N ILE A 12 11.43 -3.63 0.52
CA ILE A 12 11.58 -2.28 1.10
C ILE A 12 10.27 -1.81 1.75
N GLN A 13 9.14 -1.98 1.06
CA GLN A 13 7.83 -1.52 1.54
C GLN A 13 7.29 -2.35 2.71
N ASN A 14 7.80 -3.57 2.88
CA ASN A 14 7.49 -4.45 4.00
C ASN A 14 8.30 -4.15 5.27
N SER A 15 9.18 -3.13 5.25
CA SER A 15 9.87 -2.65 6.44
C SER A 15 8.90 -2.05 7.47
N SER A 16 9.26 -2.12 8.76
CA SER A 16 8.53 -1.49 9.87
C SER A 16 8.48 0.03 9.76
N ASP A 17 9.52 0.61 9.17
CA ASP A 17 9.68 2.06 9.11
C ASP A 17 9.04 2.64 7.84
N PHE A 18 8.56 1.78 6.94
CA PHE A 18 7.90 2.22 5.72
C PHE A 18 6.50 2.75 6.04
N GLN A 19 6.27 4.00 5.68
CA GLN A 19 4.98 4.66 5.80
C GLN A 19 4.49 5.17 4.46
N LEU A 20 3.18 5.16 4.30
CA LEU A 20 2.52 5.75 3.15
C LEU A 20 2.60 7.27 3.25
N ASN A 21 3.00 7.92 2.15
CA ASN A 21 3.20 9.36 2.13
C ASN A 21 1.98 10.11 1.59
N ASP A 22 1.03 10.42 2.47
CA ASP A 22 -0.21 11.13 2.14
C ASP A 22 0.03 12.54 1.55
N ALA A 23 1.16 13.18 1.88
CA ALA A 23 1.52 14.49 1.36
C ALA A 23 1.90 14.47 -0.12
N LYS A 24 2.45 13.35 -0.62
CA LYS A 24 2.75 13.12 -2.03
C LYS A 24 1.57 12.50 -2.80
N ASP A 25 0.57 12.01 -2.10
CA ASP A 25 -0.57 11.36 -2.72
C ASP A 25 -1.52 12.36 -3.40
N SER A 26 -2.33 11.82 -4.30
CA SER A 26 -3.34 12.56 -5.07
C SER A 26 -4.26 13.38 -4.15
N PRO A 27 -4.73 14.57 -4.59
CA PRO A 27 -5.65 15.41 -3.82
C PRO A 27 -6.91 14.71 -3.29
N ILE A 28 -7.32 13.59 -3.89
CA ILE A 28 -8.47 12.79 -3.44
C ILE A 28 -8.30 12.23 -2.02
N PHE A 29 -7.08 11.87 -1.62
CA PHE A 29 -6.76 11.39 -0.27
C PHE A 29 -6.70 12.56 0.70
N LYS A 30 -6.08 13.68 0.29
CA LYS A 30 -6.01 14.92 1.09
C LYS A 30 -7.39 15.50 1.42
N ARG A 31 -8.33 15.37 0.49
CA ARG A 31 -9.73 15.80 0.67
C ARG A 31 -10.56 14.84 1.53
N GLY A 32 -9.99 13.73 1.99
CA GLY A 32 -10.70 12.73 2.80
C GLY A 32 -11.80 11.99 2.04
N LEU A 33 -11.77 11.98 0.70
CA LEU A 33 -12.73 11.24 -0.11
C LEU A 33 -12.42 9.74 -0.13
N PHE A 34 -11.13 9.41 -0.02
CA PHE A 34 -10.60 8.07 0.10
C PHE A 34 -9.60 8.02 1.26
N SER A 35 -9.55 6.91 1.97
CA SER A 35 -8.46 6.56 2.88
C SER A 35 -7.61 5.46 2.27
N LYS A 36 -6.35 5.46 2.65
CA LYS A 36 -5.34 4.52 2.19
C LYS A 36 -4.64 3.96 3.43
N THR A 37 -4.59 2.65 3.54
CA THR A 37 -3.96 1.97 4.68
C THR A 37 -3.00 0.91 4.17
N LEU A 38 -1.84 0.83 4.79
CA LEU A 38 -0.89 -0.24 4.51
C LEU A 38 -1.24 -1.43 5.40
N ASP A 39 -1.34 -2.61 4.81
CA ASP A 39 -1.56 -3.83 5.59
C ASP A 39 -0.39 -4.07 6.56
N PRO A 40 -0.53 -4.95 7.56
CA PRO A 40 0.59 -5.35 8.42
C PRO A 40 1.78 -5.91 7.64
N ILE A 41 2.94 -5.94 8.29
CA ILE A 41 4.14 -6.60 7.76
C ILE A 41 3.83 -8.08 7.55
N LYS A 42 4.27 -8.64 6.42
CA LYS A 42 4.14 -10.07 6.11
C LYS A 42 5.50 -10.76 6.19
N GLU A 43 5.53 -12.02 6.59
CA GLU A 43 6.74 -12.84 6.59
C GLU A 43 7.11 -13.26 5.16
N ASN A 44 8.40 -13.44 4.88
CA ASN A 44 8.94 -13.84 3.57
C ASN A 44 8.45 -12.94 2.41
N PRO A 45 8.74 -11.62 2.42
CA PRO A 45 8.28 -10.67 1.41
C PRO A 45 8.81 -10.92 -0.01
N GLU A 46 9.78 -11.83 -0.18
CA GLU A 46 10.23 -12.32 -1.48
C GLU A 46 9.18 -13.18 -2.20
N ASN A 47 8.24 -13.76 -1.45
CA ASN A 47 7.16 -14.57 -2.01
C ASN A 47 6.00 -13.68 -2.46
N ILE A 48 5.54 -13.90 -3.70
CA ILE A 48 4.48 -13.09 -4.33
C ILE A 48 3.17 -13.13 -3.54
N GLU A 49 2.84 -14.28 -2.95
CA GLU A 49 1.65 -14.47 -2.12
C GLU A 49 1.70 -13.63 -0.83
N ASN A 50 2.92 -13.27 -0.40
CA ASN A 50 3.19 -12.48 0.79
C ASN A 50 3.49 -11.02 0.47
N TYR A 51 3.13 -10.54 -0.71
CA TYR A 51 3.23 -9.12 -1.00
C TYR A 51 2.33 -8.32 -0.06
N ARG A 52 2.90 -7.24 0.48
CA ARG A 52 2.18 -6.34 1.37
C ARG A 52 1.26 -5.50 0.51
N SER A 53 -0.01 -5.45 0.87
CA SER A 53 -1.03 -4.75 0.07
C SER A 53 -1.36 -3.39 0.67
N VAL A 54 -1.83 -2.50 -0.20
CA VAL A 54 -2.40 -1.21 0.21
C VAL A 54 -3.90 -1.30 0.00
N THR A 55 -4.66 -1.12 1.07
CA THR A 55 -6.12 -1.06 1.03
C THR A 55 -6.54 0.39 0.80
N ILE A 56 -7.32 0.62 -0.26
CA ILE A 56 -7.93 1.92 -0.54
C ILE A 56 -9.43 1.79 -0.25
N LYS A 57 -9.92 2.58 0.70
CA LYS A 57 -11.34 2.63 1.06
C LYS A 57 -11.92 3.96 0.65
N CYS A 58 -13.05 3.91 -0.05
CA CYS A 58 -13.82 5.11 -0.33
C CYS A 58 -14.64 5.53 0.88
N LEU A 59 -14.59 6.81 1.23
CA LEU A 59 -15.26 7.37 2.40
C LEU A 59 -16.53 8.15 2.04
N GLN A 60 -16.82 8.33 0.76
CA GLN A 60 -18.03 9.00 0.29
C GLN A 60 -19.24 8.06 0.29
N PRO A 61 -20.44 8.55 0.66
CA PRO A 61 -21.68 7.83 0.45
C PRO A 61 -21.88 7.48 -1.03
N ASN A 62 -22.41 6.28 -1.32
CA ASN A 62 -22.66 5.78 -2.68
C ASN A 62 -21.43 5.63 -3.59
N CYS A 63 -20.24 5.51 -3.02
CA CYS A 63 -19.06 5.12 -3.78
C CYS A 63 -19.23 3.69 -4.27
N LYS A 64 -19.43 3.54 -5.58
CA LYS A 64 -19.58 2.26 -6.29
C LYS A 64 -18.44 2.06 -7.26
#